data_AF-A0A6P1QS61-F1
#
_entry.id   AF-A0A6P1QS61-F1
#
_cell.length_a   1.000
_cell.length_b   1.000
_cell.length_c   1.000
_cell.angle_alpha   90.00
_cell.angle_beta   90.00
_cell.angle_gamma   90.00
#
_symmetry.space_group_name_H-M   'P 1'
#
loop_
_entity.id
_entity.type
_entity.pdbx_description
1 polymer ?
#
loop_
_entity_poly.entity_id
_entity_poly.type
_entity_poly.pdbx_seq_one_letter_code
_entity_poly.pdbx_strand_id
1 'polypeptide(L)'
;MKEKIKSILSWANEERRPKKILYFFLGFLLLSSVFAIVKEIYFPPQTTFTSIPMIYAESDKEKAKFQLKEAELEKVMKEIHQFQQKQKQVGLTKSDSVRIEYLYNEYKKLKNEP
;
A
#
# COMPACT_ATOMS: atom_id res chain seq x y z
N MET A 1 12.39 1.72 52.35
CA MET A 1 11.73 2.44 51.23
C MET A 1 11.39 3.89 51.61
N LYS A 2 10.70 4.13 52.75
CA LYS A 2 10.35 5.47 53.23
C LYS A 2 11.55 6.41 53.47
N GLU A 3 12.67 5.89 53.96
CA GLU A 3 13.91 6.67 54.18
C GLU A 3 14.57 7.14 52.86
N LYS A 4 14.58 6.29 51.82
CA LYS A 4 15.09 6.68 50.48
C LYS A 4 14.21 7.75 49.84
N ILE A 5 12.90 7.66 50.03
CA ILE A 5 11.94 8.65 49.50
C ILE A 5 12.14 9.98 50.24
N LYS A 6 12.31 9.96 51.57
CA LYS A 6 12.61 11.16 52.37
C LYS A 6 13.93 11.82 51.95
N SER A 7 14.98 11.05 51.68
CA SER A 7 16.27 11.61 51.23
C SER A 7 16.19 12.23 49.83
N ILE A 8 15.36 11.66 48.95
CA ILE A 8 15.12 12.23 47.60
C ILE A 8 14.29 13.51 47.72
N LEU A 9 13.25 13.50 48.56
CA LEU A 9 12.44 14.69 48.83
C LEU A 9 13.23 15.79 49.51
N SER A 10 14.14 15.49 50.44
CA SER A 10 14.98 16.51 51.08
C SER A 10 16.03 17.09 50.13
N TRP A 11 16.56 16.27 49.21
CA TRP A 11 17.44 16.73 48.14
C TRP A 11 16.71 17.63 47.14
N ALA A 12 15.46 17.29 46.80
CA ALA A 12 14.59 18.17 46.02
C ALA A 12 14.30 19.46 46.80
N ASN A 13 14.03 19.40 48.11
CA ASN A 13 13.74 20.58 48.94
C ASN A 13 14.98 21.48 49.22
N GLU A 14 16.19 21.02 48.89
CA GLU A 14 17.44 21.81 48.81
C GLU A 14 17.44 22.76 47.57
N GLU A 15 16.30 22.84 46.86
CA GLU A 15 15.96 23.68 45.69
C GLU A 15 16.07 25.19 45.87
N ARG A 16 16.55 25.70 47.01
CA ARG A 16 16.81 27.14 47.21
C ARG A 16 17.99 27.67 46.37
N ARG A 17 18.59 26.87 45.49
CA ARG A 17 19.68 27.26 44.57
C ARG A 17 19.31 26.99 43.11
N PRO A 18 18.44 27.81 42.49
CA PRO A 18 17.89 27.57 41.13
C PRO A 18 18.97 27.42 40.04
N LYS A 19 20.14 28.04 40.23
CA LYS A 19 21.26 27.96 39.29
C LYS A 19 21.78 26.53 39.10
N LYS A 20 21.85 25.72 40.18
CA LYS A 20 22.42 24.37 40.11
C LYS A 20 21.53 23.40 39.31
N ILE A 21 20.21 23.55 39.47
CA ILE A 21 19.21 22.75 38.77
C ILE A 21 19.21 23.09 37.28
N LEU A 22 19.31 24.38 36.96
CA LEU A 22 19.40 24.83 35.57
C LEU A 22 20.65 24.24 34.86
N TYR A 23 21.82 24.25 35.50
CA TYR A 23 23.01 23.61 34.93
C TYR A 23 22.88 22.08 34.84
N PHE A 24 22.20 21.44 35.79
CA PHE A 24 21.92 20.00 35.74
C PHE A 24 21.02 19.64 34.55
N PHE A 25 19.90 20.36 34.37
CA PHE A 25 19.02 20.17 33.21
C PHE A 25 19.72 20.49 31.89
N LEU A 26 20.56 21.53 31.87
CA LEU A 26 21.35 21.88 30.69
C LEU A 26 22.33 20.76 30.33
N GLY A 27 23.03 20.18 31.31
CA GLY A 27 23.89 19.02 31.11
C GLY A 27 23.12 17.78 30.66
N PHE A 28 21.96 17.52 31.26
CA PHE A 28 21.08 16.41 30.88
C PHE A 28 20.56 16.56 29.44
N LEU A 29 20.17 17.77 29.04
CA LEU A 29 19.72 18.07 27.68
C LEU A 29 20.83 17.80 26.66
N LEU A 30 22.05 18.28 26.94
CA LEU A 30 23.21 18.04 26.08
C LEU A 30 23.52 16.55 25.97
N LEU A 31 23.46 15.82 27.09
CA LEU A 31 23.70 14.38 27.10
C LEU A 31 22.61 13.61 26.34
N SER A 32 21.34 14.01 26.47
CA SER A 32 20.22 13.46 25.72
C SER A 32 20.35 13.71 24.22
N SER A 33 20.88 14.87 23.83
CA SER A 33 21.11 15.21 22.42
C SER A 33 22.16 14.29 21.79
N VAL A 34 23.30 14.10 22.46
CA VAL A 34 24.34 13.15 22.01
C VAL A 34 23.79 11.72 21.96
N PHE A 35 22.99 11.33 22.95
CA PHE A 35 22.36 10.01 22.98
C PHE A 35 21.40 9.78 21.81
N ALA A 36 20.62 10.80 21.40
CA ALA A 36 19.74 10.70 20.24
C ALA A 36 20.52 10.44 18.94
N ILE A 37 21.62 11.17 18.73
CA ILE A 37 22.49 11.00 17.55
C ILE A 37 23.11 9.60 17.52
N VAL A 38 23.64 9.14 18.66
CA VAL A 38 24.20 7.78 18.79
C VAL A 38 23.11 6.73 18.52
N LYS A 39 21.91 6.90 19.09
CA LYS A 39 20.79 5.99 18.85
C LYS A 39 20.42 5.92 17.37
N GLU A 40 20.40 7.04 16.66
CA GLU A 40 20.06 7.07 15.23
C GLU A 40 21.11 6.35 14.37
N ILE A 41 22.40 6.48 14.69
CA ILE A 41 23.49 5.81 13.96
C ILE A 41 23.53 4.30 14.25
N TYR A 42 23.41 3.90 15.51
CA TYR A 42 23.56 2.49 15.91
C TYR A 42 22.25 1.70 15.84
N PHE A 43 21.09 2.36 15.97
CA PHE A 43 19.76 1.79 15.86
C PHE A 43 18.96 2.56 14.81
N PRO A 44 19.32 2.44 13.52
CA PRO A 44 18.53 3.05 12.46
C PRO A 44 17.09 2.54 12.58
N PRO A 45 16.09 3.43 12.64
CA PRO A 45 14.71 3.00 12.66
C PRO A 45 14.42 2.24 11.37
N GLN A 46 14.02 0.98 11.48
CA GLN A 46 13.57 0.18 10.34
C GLN A 46 12.20 0.71 9.90
N THR A 47 12.17 1.87 9.24
CA THR A 47 10.99 2.36 8.54
C THR A 47 10.87 1.59 7.23
N THR A 48 10.40 0.35 7.34
CA THR A 48 10.05 -0.46 6.18
C THR A 48 8.78 0.10 5.55
N PHE A 49 8.92 1.14 4.72
CA PHE A 49 7.89 1.56 3.75
C PHE A 49 7.72 0.53 2.61
N THR A 50 7.92 -0.75 2.90
CA THR A 50 7.79 -1.85 1.93
C THR A 50 6.36 -2.38 1.85
N SER A 51 5.50 -2.06 2.83
CA SER A 51 4.08 -2.37 2.74
C SER A 51 3.33 -1.20 2.11
N ILE A 52 3.06 -1.32 0.81
CA ILE A 52 2.02 -0.52 0.16
C ILE A 52 0.74 -0.70 1.00
N PRO A 53 0.10 0.39 1.46
CA PRO A 53 -1.12 0.29 2.25
C PRO A 53 -2.14 -0.59 1.52
N MET A 54 -2.83 -1.48 2.24
CA MET A 54 -3.77 -2.46 1.68
C MET A 54 -4.78 -1.83 0.68
N ILE A 55 -5.15 -0.57 0.94
CA ILE A 55 -6.02 0.26 0.10
C ILE A 55 -5.49 0.40 -1.36
N TYR A 56 -4.19 0.58 -1.54
CA TYR A 56 -3.58 0.66 -2.88
C TYR A 56 -3.36 -0.71 -3.51
N ALA A 57 -3.11 -1.74 -2.69
CA ALA A 57 -2.97 -3.12 -3.17
C ALA A 57 -4.28 -3.69 -3.75
N GLU A 58 -5.44 -3.23 -3.26
CA GLU A 58 -6.74 -3.56 -3.85
C GLU A 58 -6.91 -2.91 -5.23
N SER A 59 -6.49 -1.65 -5.40
CA SER A 59 -6.53 -0.98 -6.71
C SER A 59 -5.70 -1.70 -7.76
N ASP A 60 -4.52 -2.19 -7.40
CA ASP A 60 -3.65 -2.89 -8.35
C ASP A 60 -4.21 -4.27 -8.73
N LYS A 61 -4.91 -4.96 -7.82
CA LYS A 61 -5.64 -6.19 -8.13
C LYS A 61 -6.80 -5.94 -9.09
N GLU A 62 -7.57 -4.87 -8.88
CA GLU A 62 -8.66 -4.50 -9.78
C GLU A 62 -8.15 -4.06 -11.15
N LYS A 63 -7.02 -3.33 -11.22
CA LYS A 63 -6.35 -3.02 -12.50
C LYS A 63 -5.90 -4.28 -13.24
N ALA A 64 -5.33 -5.26 -12.53
CA ALA A 64 -4.90 -6.51 -13.14
C ALA A 64 -6.09 -7.32 -13.71
N LYS A 65 -7.21 -7.37 -12.99
CA LYS A 65 -8.46 -7.97 -13.50
C LYS A 65 -8.97 -7.24 -14.74
N PHE A 66 -8.93 -5.90 -14.73
CA PHE A 66 -9.36 -5.10 -15.86
C PHE A 66 -8.49 -5.35 -17.11
N GLN A 67 -7.17 -5.45 -16.96
CA GLN A 67 -6.26 -5.78 -18.07
C GLN A 67 -6.52 -7.18 -18.65
N LEU A 68 -6.79 -8.17 -17.79
CA LEU A 68 -7.15 -9.52 -18.26
C LEU A 68 -8.47 -9.51 -19.04
N LYS A 69 -9.46 -8.77 -18.53
CA LYS A 69 -10.76 -8.58 -19.18
C LYS A 69 -10.65 -7.86 -20.53
N GLU A 70 -9.78 -6.86 -20.65
CA GLU A 70 -9.49 -6.20 -21.92
C GLU A 70 -8.85 -7.17 -22.94
N ALA A 71 -7.90 -8.00 -22.51
CA ALA A 71 -7.27 -9.00 -23.38
C ALA A 71 -8.26 -10.06 -23.87
N GLU A 72 -9.17 -10.53 -23.01
CA GLU A 72 -10.25 -11.44 -23.39
C GLU A 72 -11.25 -10.79 -24.36
N LEU A 73 -11.61 -9.53 -24.11
CA LEU A 73 -12.49 -8.76 -25.00
C LEU A 73 -11.87 -8.61 -26.40
N GLU A 74 -10.57 -8.30 -26.47
CA GLU A 74 -9.83 -8.18 -27.74
C GLU A 74 -9.86 -9.49 -28.52
N LYS A 75 -9.64 -10.62 -27.82
CA LYS A 75 -9.70 -11.95 -28.44
C LYS A 75 -11.08 -12.27 -29.02
N VAL A 76 -12.15 -12.02 -28.25
CA VAL A 76 -13.53 -12.22 -28.71
C VAL A 76 -13.85 -11.31 -29.91
N MET A 77 -13.44 -10.03 -29.86
CA MET A 77 -13.62 -9.11 -30.99
C MET A 77 -12.89 -9.58 -32.25
N LYS A 78 -11.66 -10.10 -32.09
CA LYS A 78 -10.87 -10.64 -33.20
C LYS A 78 -11.56 -11.85 -33.85
N GLU A 79 -12.10 -12.77 -33.06
CA GLU A 79 -12.87 -13.91 -33.58
C GLU A 79 -14.13 -13.45 -34.33
N ILE A 80 -14.90 -12.50 -33.77
CA ILE A 80 -16.06 -11.93 -34.45
C ILE A 80 -15.66 -11.30 -35.79
N HIS A 81 -14.54 -10.57 -35.83
CA HIS A 81 -14.05 -9.95 -37.06
C HIS A 81 -13.64 -10.99 -38.12
N GLN A 82 -13.07 -12.12 -37.72
CA GLN A 82 -12.79 -13.24 -38.64
C GLN A 82 -14.07 -13.77 -39.29
N PHE A 83 -15.15 -13.91 -38.54
CA PHE A 83 -16.44 -14.32 -39.09
C PHE A 83 -17.04 -13.27 -40.03
N GLN A 84 -16.87 -11.99 -39.75
CA GLN A 84 -17.28 -10.91 -40.68
C GLN A 84 -16.50 -10.97 -42.00
N GLN A 85 -15.21 -11.28 -41.96
CA GLN A 85 -14.40 -11.47 -43.17
C GLN A 85 -14.84 -12.72 -43.95
N LYS A 86 -15.09 -13.84 -43.26
CA LYS A 86 -15.61 -15.08 -43.85
C LYS A 86 -16.97 -14.87 -44.52
N GLN A 87 -17.85 -14.09 -43.90
CA GLN A 87 -19.15 -13.72 -44.48
C GLN A 87 -18.99 -13.02 -45.84
N LYS A 88 -18.00 -12.13 -45.98
CA LYS A 88 -17.73 -11.40 -47.23
C LYS A 88 -17.12 -12.27 -48.34
N GLN A 89 -16.41 -13.34 -47.98
CA GLN A 89 -15.66 -14.16 -48.95
C GLN A 89 -16.41 -15.43 -49.38
N VAL A 90 -16.97 -16.18 -48.44
CA VAL A 90 -17.48 -17.55 -48.68
C VAL A 90 -18.91 -17.75 -48.16
N GLY A 91 -19.40 -16.82 -47.33
CA GLY A 91 -20.68 -16.94 -46.65
C GLY A 91 -20.57 -17.68 -45.32
N LEU A 92 -21.61 -17.56 -44.48
CA LEU A 92 -21.66 -18.13 -43.13
C LEU A 92 -22.40 -19.47 -43.15
N THR A 93 -21.86 -20.46 -42.43
CA THR A 93 -22.55 -21.73 -42.20
C THR A 93 -23.41 -21.68 -40.94
N LYS A 94 -24.35 -22.62 -40.79
CA LYS A 94 -25.25 -22.70 -39.62
C LYS A 94 -24.46 -22.87 -38.30
N SER A 95 -23.33 -23.57 -38.31
CA SER A 95 -22.45 -23.69 -37.14
C SER A 95 -21.73 -22.38 -36.81
N ASP A 96 -21.34 -21.60 -37.83
CA ASP A 96 -20.74 -20.28 -37.62
C ASP A 96 -21.75 -19.33 -36.93
N SER A 97 -23.04 -19.38 -37.32
CA SER A 97 -24.08 -18.57 -36.70
C SER A 97 -24.21 -18.82 -35.18
N VAL A 98 -24.19 -20.09 -34.77
CA VAL A 98 -24.24 -20.46 -33.34
C VAL A 98 -23.00 -19.95 -32.60
N ARG A 99 -21.82 -20.04 -33.21
CA ARG A 99 -20.58 -19.54 -32.61
C ARG A 99 -20.57 -18.02 -32.49
N ILE A 100 -21.08 -17.30 -33.48
CA ILE A 100 -21.20 -15.84 -33.44
C ILE A 100 -22.14 -15.41 -32.31
N GLU A 101 -23.29 -16.07 -32.16
CA GLU A 101 -24.22 -15.77 -31.07
C GLU A 101 -23.60 -16.02 -29.69
N TYR A 102 -22.86 -17.12 -29.55
CA TYR A 102 -22.08 -17.39 -28.35
C TYR A 102 -21.06 -16.28 -28.06
N LEU A 103 -20.24 -15.91 -29.05
CA LEU A 103 -19.22 -14.86 -28.93
C LEU A 103 -19.83 -13.50 -28.59
N TYR A 104 -21.02 -13.19 -29.13
CA TYR A 104 -21.72 -11.95 -28.85
C TYR A 104 -22.26 -11.91 -27.42
N ASN A 105 -22.75 -13.04 -26.92
CA ASN A 105 -23.16 -13.18 -25.51
C ASN A 105 -21.97 -13.08 -24.56
N GLU A 106 -20.83 -13.67 -24.91
CA GLU A 106 -19.57 -13.58 -24.16
C GLU A 106 -19.07 -12.12 -24.13
N TYR A 107 -19.05 -11.43 -25.27
CA TYR A 107 -18.72 -10.00 -25.36
C TYR A 107 -19.63 -9.15 -24.47
N LYS A 108 -20.96 -9.39 -24.51
CA LYS A 108 -21.93 -8.65 -23.69
C LYS A 108 -21.72 -8.89 -22.19
N LYS A 109 -21.36 -10.11 -21.79
CA LYS A 109 -21.01 -10.43 -20.40
C LYS A 109 -19.74 -9.70 -19.96
N LEU A 110 -18.67 -9.84 -20.75
CA LEU A 110 -17.39 -9.17 -20.49
C LEU A 110 -17.51 -7.65 -20.45
N LYS A 111 -18.45 -7.04 -21.19
CA LYS A 111 -18.68 -5.59 -21.15
C LYS A 111 -19.53 -5.11 -19.97
N ASN A 112 -20.46 -5.94 -19.49
CA ASN A 112 -21.45 -5.55 -18.48
C ASN A 112 -21.12 -6.04 -17.06
N GLU A 113 -20.21 -6.99 -16.90
CA GLU A 113 -19.65 -7.28 -15.57
C GLU A 113 -18.88 -6.05 -15.10
N PRO A 114 -19.05 -5.59 -13.84
CA PRO A 114 -18.19 -4.56 -13.26
C PRO A 114 -16.74 -5.06 -13.18
#